data_AF-A0A9D5N745-F1
#
_entry.id   AF-A0A9D5N745-F1
#
_cell.length_a   1.000
_cell.length_b   1.000
_cell.length_c   1.000
_cell.angle_alpha   90.00
_cell.angle_beta   90.00
_cell.angle_gamma   90.00
#
_symmetry.space_group_name_H-M   'P 1'
#
loop_
_entity.id
_entity.type
_entity.pdbx_description
1 polymer ?
#
loop_
_entity_poly.entity_id
_entity_poly.type
_entity_poly.pdbx_seq_one_letter_code
_entity_poly.pdbx_strand_id
1 'polypeptide(L)'
;MVFSTQNKQQKEPREITLRRNQDTLVIVGTGVIIFGIWSLLKTLFALLLNIGDLYEVILKEETPEGRVAIFIVVILMLMIDLAFRVSVGLSAIAVARGEKSRFIFVAGALILAFSSATTVTAQIKGIVTGEEITLISHVTAVVELTSLITLTQLINSAMAIRGIRKELKKQGKSNAA
;
A
#
# COMPACT_ATOMS: atom_id res chain seq x y z
N MET A 1 21.89 -44.01 14.78
CA MET A 1 22.36 -43.14 13.67
C MET A 1 21.18 -42.78 12.74
N VAL A 2 20.10 -42.18 13.26
CA VAL A 2 18.83 -41.95 12.53
C VAL A 2 18.30 -40.50 12.65
N PHE A 3 18.97 -39.63 13.41
CA PHE A 3 18.50 -38.25 13.66
C PHE A 3 18.82 -37.23 12.55
N SER A 4 19.54 -37.61 11.50
CA SER A 4 19.98 -36.66 10.44
C SER A 4 18.92 -36.41 9.37
N THR A 5 17.99 -37.34 9.14
CA THR A 5 17.06 -37.26 8.00
C THR A 5 15.84 -36.37 8.26
N GLN A 6 15.39 -36.25 9.51
CA GLN A 6 14.21 -35.43 9.84
C GLN A 6 14.44 -33.92 9.70
N ASN A 7 15.70 -33.47 9.83
CA ASN A 7 16.05 -32.05 9.75
C ASN A 7 16.06 -31.51 8.30
N LYS A 8 16.23 -32.39 7.29
CA LYS A 8 16.15 -32.01 5.87
C LYS A 8 14.72 -31.76 5.41
N GLN A 9 13.76 -32.59 5.82
CA GLN A 9 12.37 -32.46 5.40
C GLN A 9 11.66 -31.21 5.95
N GLN A 10 12.11 -30.63 7.08
CA GLN A 10 11.53 -29.38 7.61
C GLN A 10 12.09 -28.09 6.98
N LYS A 11 13.27 -28.13 6.34
CA LYS A 11 13.87 -26.93 5.73
C LYS A 11 13.22 -26.57 4.39
N GLU A 12 13.00 -27.55 3.52
CA GLU A 12 12.37 -27.32 2.21
C GLU A 12 11.01 -26.60 2.26
N PRO A 13 10.03 -26.99 3.11
CA PRO A 13 8.73 -26.31 3.13
C PRO A 13 8.82 -24.84 3.56
N ARG A 14 9.81 -24.49 4.39
CA ARG A 14 10.00 -23.11 4.88
C ARG A 14 10.68 -22.23 3.85
N GLU A 15 11.64 -22.76 3.10
CA GLU A 15 12.29 -22.04 2.01
C GLU A 15 11.31 -21.77 0.86
N ILE A 16 10.44 -22.73 0.53
CA ILE A 16 9.36 -22.54 -0.45
C ILE A 16 8.39 -21.45 0.03
N THR A 17 7.97 -21.50 1.30
CA THR A 17 7.07 -20.48 1.87
C THR A 17 7.70 -19.09 1.89
N LEU A 18 9.00 -19.01 2.17
CA LEU A 18 9.75 -17.76 2.12
C LEU A 18 9.74 -17.15 0.71
N ARG A 19 10.09 -17.96 -0.30
CA ARG A 19 10.09 -17.52 -1.70
C ARG A 19 8.71 -17.03 -2.14
N ARG A 20 7.66 -17.79 -1.84
CA ARG A 20 6.27 -17.40 -2.14
C ARG A 20 5.92 -16.05 -1.52
N ASN A 21 6.24 -15.83 -0.25
CA ASN A 21 5.96 -14.55 0.40
C ASN A 21 6.81 -13.40 -0.17
N GLN A 22 8.03 -13.67 -0.62
CA GLN A 22 8.87 -12.67 -1.31
C GLN A 22 8.24 -12.27 -2.64
N ASP A 23 7.81 -13.23 -3.46
CA ASP A 23 7.14 -12.97 -4.73
C ASP A 23 5.85 -12.18 -4.51
N THR A 24 5.02 -12.60 -3.56
CA THR A 24 3.82 -11.85 -3.16
C THR A 24 4.19 -10.42 -2.74
N LEU A 25 5.24 -10.23 -1.93
CA LEU A 25 5.66 -8.92 -1.46
C LEU A 25 6.11 -7.99 -2.60
N VAL A 26 6.75 -8.53 -3.65
CA VAL A 26 7.08 -7.77 -4.87
C VAL A 26 5.82 -7.34 -5.61
N ILE A 27 4.88 -8.27 -5.81
CA ILE A 27 3.62 -8.02 -6.54
C ILE A 27 2.80 -6.94 -5.82
N VAL A 28 2.57 -7.10 -4.52
CA VAL A 28 1.78 -6.12 -3.74
C VAL A 28 2.52 -4.80 -3.54
N GLY A 29 3.85 -4.81 -3.43
CA GLY A 29 4.66 -3.60 -3.40
C GLY A 29 4.55 -2.78 -4.70
N THR A 30 4.52 -3.47 -5.84
CA THR A 30 4.24 -2.86 -7.15
C THR A 30 2.79 -2.35 -7.21
N GLY A 31 1.84 -3.13 -6.68
CA GLY A 31 0.44 -2.72 -6.56
C GLY A 31 0.26 -1.42 -5.80
N VAL A 32 0.95 -1.22 -4.68
CA VAL A 32 0.90 0.05 -3.91
C VAL A 32 1.37 1.25 -4.76
N ILE A 33 2.40 1.07 -5.58
CA ILE A 33 2.88 2.12 -6.50
C ILE A 33 1.81 2.44 -7.55
N ILE A 34 1.24 1.41 -8.17
CA ILE A 34 0.17 1.54 -9.17
C ILE A 34 -1.04 2.26 -8.58
N PHE A 35 -1.47 1.91 -7.37
CA PHE A 35 -2.58 2.60 -6.69
C PHE A 35 -2.25 4.05 -6.35
N GLY A 36 -0.99 4.38 -6.04
CA GLY A 36 -0.58 5.78 -5.89
C GLY A 36 -0.71 6.58 -7.17
N ILE A 37 -0.30 6.00 -8.31
CA ILE A 37 -0.50 6.62 -9.63
C ILE A 37 -1.99 6.76 -9.94
N TRP A 38 -2.80 5.75 -9.60
CA TRP A 38 -4.25 5.82 -9.76
C TRP A 38 -4.89 6.95 -8.95
N SER A 39 -4.50 7.12 -7.68
CA SER A 39 -4.98 8.23 -6.85
C SER A 39 -4.65 9.59 -7.48
N LEU A 40 -3.44 9.76 -8.02
CA LEU A 40 -3.04 10.96 -8.76
C LEU A 40 -3.95 11.20 -9.98
N LEU A 41 -4.16 10.17 -10.81
CA LEU A 41 -5.01 10.27 -12.00
C LEU A 41 -6.45 10.62 -11.65
N LYS A 42 -7.01 10.01 -10.60
CA LYS A 42 -8.35 10.31 -10.10
C LYS A 42 -8.49 11.78 -9.73
N THR A 43 -7.54 12.34 -8.99
CA THR A 43 -7.59 13.76 -8.61
C THR A 43 -7.42 14.67 -9.82
N LEU A 44 -6.54 14.33 -10.76
CA LEU A 44 -6.39 15.09 -12.01
C LEU A 44 -7.68 15.07 -12.83
N PHE A 45 -8.35 13.93 -12.97
CA PHE A 45 -9.65 13.85 -13.66
C PHE A 45 -10.74 14.63 -12.94
N ALA A 46 -10.78 14.59 -11.60
CA ALA A 46 -11.74 15.38 -10.83
C ALA A 46 -11.56 16.89 -11.12
N LEU A 47 -10.31 17.37 -11.14
CA LEU A 47 -10.00 18.76 -11.47
C LEU A 47 -10.32 19.11 -12.92
N LEU A 48 -9.97 18.26 -13.90
CA LEU A 48 -10.21 18.51 -15.32
C LEU A 48 -11.70 18.50 -15.68
N LEU A 49 -12.49 17.66 -15.00
CA LEU A 49 -13.93 17.54 -15.23
C LEU A 49 -14.74 18.54 -14.37
N ASN A 50 -14.08 19.37 -13.56
CA ASN A 50 -14.72 20.30 -12.64
C ASN A 50 -15.71 19.62 -11.68
N ILE A 51 -15.35 18.43 -11.19
CA ILE A 51 -16.17 17.62 -10.29
C ILE A 51 -15.48 17.39 -8.94
N GLY A 52 -16.28 17.30 -7.88
CA GLY A 52 -15.85 16.92 -6.54
C GLY A 52 -15.46 18.10 -5.63
N ASP A 53 -15.35 17.80 -4.34
CA ASP A 53 -15.23 18.78 -3.26
C ASP A 53 -14.03 19.73 -3.42
N LEU A 54 -12.90 19.22 -3.94
CA LEU A 54 -11.71 20.04 -4.18
C LEU A 54 -11.96 21.15 -5.19
N TYR A 55 -12.73 20.88 -6.24
CA TYR A 55 -13.09 21.90 -7.22
C TYR A 55 -14.01 22.96 -6.60
N GLU A 56 -14.98 22.55 -5.79
CA GLU A 56 -15.84 23.51 -5.08
C GLU A 56 -15.06 24.43 -4.14
N VAL A 57 -14.07 23.89 -3.43
CA VAL A 57 -13.18 24.69 -2.57
C VAL A 57 -12.40 25.70 -3.38
N ILE A 58 -11.87 25.32 -4.55
CA ILE A 58 -11.18 26.23 -5.46
C ILE A 58 -12.14 27.30 -5.99
N LEU A 59 -13.37 26.93 -6.32
CA LEU A 59 -14.36 27.86 -6.89
C LEU A 59 -14.89 28.88 -5.87
N LYS A 60 -14.99 28.48 -4.60
CA LYS A 60 -15.41 29.34 -3.47
C LYS A 60 -14.38 30.42 -3.13
N GLU A 61 -13.13 30.27 -3.56
CA GLU A 61 -12.12 31.30 -3.40
C GLU A 61 -12.36 32.44 -4.40
N GLU A 62 -12.49 33.66 -3.90
CA GLU A 62 -12.86 34.83 -4.70
C GLU A 62 -11.66 35.44 -5.42
N THR A 63 -10.45 35.29 -4.85
CA THR A 63 -9.24 35.89 -5.39
C THR A 63 -8.53 34.96 -6.38
N PRO A 64 -8.07 35.46 -7.55
CA PRO A 64 -7.25 34.67 -8.48
C PRO A 64 -6.00 34.09 -7.83
N GLU A 65 -5.35 34.86 -6.95
CA GLU A 65 -4.14 34.47 -6.22
C GLU A 65 -4.43 33.32 -5.25
N GLY A 66 -5.55 33.39 -4.51
CA GLY A 66 -5.98 32.34 -3.59
C GLY A 66 -6.24 31.01 -4.32
N ARG A 67 -6.90 31.05 -5.48
CA ARG A 67 -7.16 29.85 -6.30
C ARG A 67 -5.87 29.16 -6.72
N VAL A 68 -4.89 29.94 -7.19
CA VAL A 68 -3.57 29.43 -7.60
C VAL A 68 -2.84 28.83 -6.39
N ALA A 69 -2.89 29.48 -5.23
CA ALA A 69 -2.28 28.97 -4.01
C ALA A 69 -2.88 27.62 -3.58
N ILE A 70 -4.22 27.48 -3.57
CA ILE A 70 -4.91 26.22 -3.25
C ILE A 70 -4.49 25.13 -4.25
N PHE A 71 -4.46 25.45 -5.54
CA PHE A 71 -4.08 24.50 -6.58
C PHE A 71 -2.65 23.97 -6.40
N ILE A 72 -1.70 24.86 -6.09
CA ILE A 72 -0.31 24.48 -5.78
C ILE A 72 -0.25 23.57 -4.55
N VAL A 73 -0.98 23.90 -3.48
CA VAL A 73 -1.02 23.09 -2.25
C VAL A 73 -1.56 21.68 -2.54
N VAL A 74 -2.64 21.58 -3.32
CA VAL A 74 -3.22 20.29 -3.72
C VAL A 74 -2.20 19.46 -4.50
N ILE A 75 -1.52 20.04 -5.50
CA ILE A 75 -0.49 19.34 -6.27
C ILE A 75 0.64 18.87 -5.37
N LEU A 76 1.13 19.71 -4.47
CA LEU A 76 2.19 19.34 -3.54
C LEU A 76 1.77 18.19 -2.62
N MET A 77 0.56 18.21 -2.10
CA MET A 77 0.02 17.11 -1.29
C MET A 77 -0.04 15.80 -2.08
N LEU A 78 -0.50 15.84 -3.34
CA LEU A 78 -0.55 14.67 -4.21
C LEU A 78 0.85 14.10 -4.51
N MET A 79 1.83 14.98 -4.76
CA MET A 79 3.21 14.57 -4.98
C MET A 79 3.83 13.93 -3.74
N ILE A 80 3.53 14.47 -2.55
CA ILE A 80 3.97 13.89 -1.27
C ILE A 80 3.33 12.52 -1.05
N ASP A 81 2.01 12.37 -1.27
CA ASP A 81 1.33 11.07 -1.15
C ASP A 81 1.92 10.03 -2.12
N LEU A 82 2.12 10.41 -3.38
CA LEU A 82 2.72 9.54 -4.38
C LEU A 82 4.16 9.14 -3.98
N ALA A 83 4.99 10.11 -3.59
CA ALA A 83 6.36 9.84 -3.14
C ALA A 83 6.38 8.91 -1.92
N PHE A 84 5.44 9.08 -0.99
CA PHE A 84 5.30 8.22 0.18
C PHE A 84 4.93 6.78 -0.21
N ARG A 85 3.92 6.59 -1.06
CA ARG A 85 3.52 5.27 -1.59
C ARG A 85 4.65 4.59 -2.38
N VAL A 86 5.36 5.36 -3.21
CA VAL A 86 6.54 4.89 -3.94
C VAL A 86 7.62 4.42 -2.97
N SER A 87 7.91 5.20 -1.91
CA SER A 87 8.90 4.81 -0.91
C SER A 87 8.52 3.50 -0.21
N VAL A 88 7.24 3.30 0.13
CA VAL A 88 6.73 2.10 0.78
C VAL A 88 6.82 0.89 -0.17
N GLY A 89 6.38 1.06 -1.42
CA GLY A 89 6.42 0.01 -2.44
C GLY A 89 7.83 -0.43 -2.77
N LEU A 90 8.74 0.52 -3.04
CA LEU A 90 10.15 0.22 -3.30
C LEU A 90 10.83 -0.43 -2.09
N SER A 91 10.53 0.02 -0.88
CA SER A 91 11.06 -0.59 0.35
C SER A 91 10.58 -2.03 0.51
N ALA A 92 9.30 -2.33 0.20
CA ALA A 92 8.77 -3.68 0.23
C ALA A 92 9.47 -4.59 -0.80
N ILE A 93 9.69 -4.10 -2.02
CA ILE A 93 10.40 -4.81 -3.08
C ILE A 93 11.86 -5.09 -2.67
N ALA A 94 12.56 -4.12 -2.08
CA ALA A 94 13.92 -4.29 -1.57
C ALA A 94 13.98 -5.40 -0.50
N VAL A 95 13.02 -5.41 0.43
CA VAL A 95 12.93 -6.45 1.49
C VAL A 95 12.69 -7.83 0.88
N ALA A 96 11.81 -7.92 -0.11
CA ALA A 96 11.53 -9.15 -0.85
C ALA A 96 12.80 -9.68 -1.51
N ARG A 97 13.63 -8.82 -2.10
CA ARG A 97 14.92 -9.17 -2.71
C ARG A 97 16.04 -9.55 -1.74
N GLY A 98 15.78 -9.48 -0.43
CA GLY A 98 16.77 -9.83 0.59
C GLY A 98 17.72 -8.69 0.98
N GLU A 99 17.45 -7.48 0.52
CA GLU A 99 18.23 -6.31 0.89
C GLU A 99 18.04 -5.98 2.37
N LYS A 100 19.06 -5.34 2.98
CA LYS A 100 19.04 -4.90 4.38
C LYS A 100 18.18 -3.64 4.54
N SER A 101 16.92 -3.72 4.15
CA SER A 101 15.95 -2.64 4.40
C SER A 101 15.32 -2.80 5.78
N ARG A 102 15.13 -1.67 6.47
CA ARG A 102 14.45 -1.64 7.76
C ARG A 102 12.95 -1.83 7.51
N PHE A 103 12.29 -2.63 8.35
CA PHE A 103 10.84 -2.87 8.30
C PHE A 103 9.98 -1.62 8.64
N ILE A 104 10.56 -0.41 8.58
CA ILE A 104 9.87 0.87 8.82
C ILE A 104 8.76 1.10 7.80
N PHE A 105 8.92 0.59 6.56
CA PHE A 105 7.87 0.66 5.53
C PHE A 105 6.55 -0.01 5.95
N VAL A 106 6.57 -0.96 6.90
CA VAL A 106 5.35 -1.58 7.44
C VAL A 106 4.52 -0.56 8.23
N ALA A 107 5.16 0.34 8.97
CA ALA A 107 4.46 1.43 9.64
C ALA A 107 3.86 2.41 8.62
N GLY A 108 4.59 2.70 7.53
CA GLY A 108 4.05 3.50 6.43
C GLY A 108 2.85 2.83 5.74
N ALA A 109 2.94 1.53 5.49
CA ALA A 109 1.83 0.74 4.94
C ALA A 109 0.60 0.73 5.87
N LEU A 110 0.78 0.71 7.19
CA LEU A 110 -0.32 0.82 8.15
C LEU A 110 -1.00 2.20 8.09
N ILE A 111 -0.23 3.28 7.97
CA ILE A 111 -0.77 4.63 7.80
C ILE A 111 -1.58 4.71 6.50
N LEU A 112 -1.04 4.20 5.39
CA LEU A 112 -1.74 4.14 4.11
C LEU A 112 -3.00 3.28 4.18
N ALA A 113 -2.96 2.15 4.89
CA ALA A 113 -4.11 1.27 5.06
C ALA A 113 -5.21 1.97 5.87
N PHE A 114 -4.85 2.69 6.93
CA PHE A 114 -5.80 3.47 7.71
C PHE A 114 -6.46 4.57 6.87
N SER A 115 -5.67 5.34 6.11
CA SER A 115 -6.17 6.36 5.19
C SER A 115 -7.06 5.79 4.07
N SER A 116 -6.71 4.62 3.55
CA SER A 116 -7.54 3.93 2.55
C SER A 116 -8.86 3.45 3.16
N ALA A 117 -8.83 2.92 4.40
CA ALA A 117 -10.02 2.47 5.11
C ALA A 117 -10.99 3.61 5.42
N THR A 118 -10.51 4.80 5.78
CA THR A 118 -11.37 5.98 5.98
C THR A 118 -12.04 6.39 4.68
N THR A 119 -11.31 6.34 3.57
CA THR A 119 -11.83 6.69 2.23
C THR A 119 -12.90 5.69 1.77
N VAL A 120 -12.63 4.39 1.90
CA VAL A 120 -13.60 3.33 1.60
C VAL A 120 -14.86 3.48 2.46
N THR A 121 -14.71 3.77 3.75
CA THR A 121 -15.85 3.96 4.66
C THR A 121 -16.70 5.16 4.26
N ALA A 122 -16.08 6.27 3.88
CA ALA A 122 -16.78 7.46 3.41
C ALA A 122 -17.59 7.17 2.14
N GLN A 123 -17.00 6.46 1.17
CA GLN A 123 -17.69 6.11 -0.08
C GLN A 123 -18.83 5.12 0.15
N ILE A 124 -18.65 4.10 0.99
CA ILE A 124 -19.73 3.16 1.34
C ILE A 124 -20.88 3.92 2.00
N LYS A 125 -20.59 4.87 2.90
CA LYS A 125 -21.64 5.69 3.52
C LYS A 125 -22.41 6.50 2.47
N GLY A 126 -21.72 7.20 1.56
CA GLY A 126 -22.37 7.99 0.50
C GLY A 126 -23.23 7.15 -0.45
N ILE A 127 -22.84 5.90 -0.72
CA ILE A 127 -23.63 4.96 -1.52
C ILE A 127 -24.88 4.52 -0.73
N VAL A 128 -24.73 4.16 0.55
CA VAL A 128 -25.84 3.67 1.39
C VAL A 128 -26.86 4.77 1.69
N THR A 129 -26.43 6.02 1.87
CA THR A 129 -27.33 7.15 2.10
C THR A 129 -28.03 7.63 0.83
N GLY A 130 -27.61 7.16 -0.35
CA GLY A 130 -28.16 7.57 -1.64
C GLY A 130 -27.70 8.96 -2.09
N GLU A 131 -26.68 9.53 -1.44
CA GLU A 131 -26.09 10.82 -1.83
C GLU A 131 -25.22 10.69 -3.10
N GLU A 132 -24.64 9.51 -3.33
CA GLU A 132 -23.80 9.24 -4.51
C GLU A 132 -24.30 8.05 -5.35
N ILE A 133 -25.27 8.28 -6.23
CA ILE A 133 -25.84 7.26 -7.13
C ILE A 133 -25.17 7.29 -8.51
N THR A 134 -23.85 7.46 -8.56
CA THR A 134 -23.12 7.42 -9.84
C THR A 134 -22.33 6.12 -10.00
N LEU A 135 -22.26 5.61 -11.24
CA LEU A 135 -21.43 4.45 -11.58
C LEU A 135 -19.95 4.69 -11.25
N ILE A 136 -19.51 5.95 -11.35
CA ILE A 136 -18.14 6.39 -11.04
C ILE A 136 -17.82 6.17 -9.55
N SER A 137 -18.75 6.46 -8.64
CA SER A 137 -18.59 6.23 -7.20
C SER A 137 -18.40 4.74 -6.88
N HIS A 138 -19.14 3.86 -7.55
CA HIS A 138 -19.02 2.40 -7.37
C HIS A 138 -17.67 1.86 -7.86
N VAL A 139 -17.24 2.27 -9.06
CA VAL A 139 -15.92 1.86 -9.60
C VAL A 139 -14.81 2.35 -8.67
N THR A 140 -14.91 3.60 -8.20
CA THR A 140 -13.97 4.16 -7.25
C THR A 140 -13.89 3.34 -5.97
N ALA A 141 -15.04 2.99 -5.37
CA ALA A 141 -15.08 2.19 -4.14
C ALA A 141 -14.41 0.82 -4.30
N VAL A 142 -14.61 0.14 -5.43
CA VAL A 142 -13.95 -1.13 -5.72
C VAL A 142 -12.44 -0.97 -5.83
N VAL A 143 -11.97 0.09 -6.47
CA VAL A 143 -10.54 0.36 -6.60
C VAL A 143 -9.90 0.69 -5.24
N GLU A 144 -10.55 1.53 -4.42
CA GLU A 144 -10.07 1.84 -3.07
C GLU A 144 -10.06 0.60 -2.16
N LEU A 145 -11.06 -0.27 -2.28
CA LEU A 145 -11.11 -1.54 -1.55
C LEU A 145 -9.97 -2.47 -1.98
N THR A 146 -9.67 -2.54 -3.28
CA THR A 146 -8.56 -3.36 -3.80
C THR A 146 -7.21 -2.83 -3.33
N SER A 147 -7.05 -1.50 -3.28
CA SER A 147 -5.88 -0.83 -2.69
C SER A 147 -5.70 -1.21 -1.22
N LEU A 148 -6.78 -1.20 -0.43
CA LEU A 148 -6.76 -1.62 0.97
C LEU A 148 -6.35 -3.09 1.13
N ILE A 149 -6.94 -4.00 0.34
CA ILE A 149 -6.58 -5.42 0.35
C ILE A 149 -5.09 -5.61 0.01
N THR A 150 -4.58 -4.87 -0.97
CA THR A 150 -3.18 -4.91 -1.38
C THR A 150 -2.25 -4.47 -0.24
N LEU A 151 -2.59 -3.41 0.48
CA LEU A 151 -1.83 -2.94 1.65
C LEU A 151 -1.86 -3.98 2.79
N THR A 152 -3.00 -4.61 3.06
CA THR A 152 -3.10 -5.68 4.06
C THR A 152 -2.23 -6.89 3.68
N GLN A 153 -2.25 -7.31 2.41
CA GLN A 153 -1.41 -8.40 1.92
C GLN A 153 0.08 -8.07 2.00
N LEU A 154 0.46 -6.82 1.73
CA LEU A 154 1.83 -6.31 1.90
C LEU A 154 2.30 -6.45 3.34
N ILE A 155 1.48 -6.00 4.30
CA ILE A 155 1.79 -6.08 5.74
C ILE A 155 1.95 -7.54 6.17
N ASN A 156 1.00 -8.40 5.80
CA ASN A 156 1.03 -9.82 6.16
C ASN A 156 2.26 -10.54 5.60
N SER A 157 2.57 -10.31 4.31
CA SER A 157 3.73 -10.92 3.64
C SER A 157 5.04 -10.45 4.25
N ALA A 158 5.17 -9.14 4.56
CA ALA A 158 6.34 -8.59 5.22
C ALA A 158 6.56 -9.20 6.62
N MET A 159 5.49 -9.34 7.41
CA MET A 159 5.56 -9.93 8.75
C MET A 159 5.93 -11.42 8.70
N ALA A 160 5.38 -12.17 7.74
CA ALA A 160 5.71 -13.58 7.52
C ALA A 160 7.19 -13.77 7.16
N ILE A 161 7.73 -12.97 6.23
CA ILE A 161 9.16 -12.98 5.87
C ILE A 161 10.03 -12.70 7.09
N ARG A 162 9.66 -11.71 7.91
CA ARG A 162 10.39 -11.37 9.14
C ARG A 162 10.42 -12.52 10.14
N GLY A 163 9.30 -13.22 10.30
CA GLY A 163 9.19 -14.42 11.14
C GLY A 163 10.13 -15.52 10.67
N ILE A 164 10.01 -15.92 9.40
CA ILE A 164 10.81 -17.02 8.81
C ILE A 164 12.31 -16.71 8.86
N ARG A 165 12.74 -15.48 8.51
CA ARG A 165 14.16 -15.08 8.57
C ARG A 165 14.72 -15.12 9.99
N LYS A 166 13.94 -14.73 11.00
CA LYS A 166 14.36 -14.82 12.42
C LYS A 166 14.59 -16.26 12.84
N GLU A 167 13.72 -17.18 12.42
CA GLU A 167 13.83 -18.60 12.74
C GLU A 167 15.03 -19.27 12.06
N LEU A 168 15.24 -19.02 10.77
CA LEU A 168 16.40 -19.53 10.04
C LEU A 168 17.72 -19.06 10.66
N LYS A 169 17.78 -17.80 11.12
CA LYS A 169 18.95 -17.26 11.83
C LYS A 169 19.19 -17.93 13.19
N LYS A 170 18.13 -18.31 13.92
CA LYS A 170 18.25 -19.06 15.18
C LYS A 170 18.79 -20.47 14.94
N GLN A 171 18.28 -21.18 13.92
CA GLN A 171 18.75 -22.52 13.57
C GLN A 171 20.21 -22.53 13.07
N GLY A 172 20.61 -21.54 12.25
CA GLY A 172 21.99 -21.41 11.78
C GLY A 172 22.99 -21.19 12.92
N LYS A 173 22.59 -20.47 13.99
CA LYS A 173 23.42 -20.30 15.19
C LYS A 173 23.47 -21.56 16.05
N SER A 174 22.37 -22.29 16.17
CA SER A 174 22.30 -23.53 16.96
C SER A 174 23.14 -24.67 16.37
N ASN A 175 23.42 -24.65 15.07
CA ASN A 175 24.25 -25.67 14.40
C ASN A 175 25.74 -25.31 14.38
N ALA A 176 26.11 -24.09 14.79
CA ALA A 176 27.49 -23.59 14.80
C ALA A 176 28.10 -23.55 16.21
N ALA A 177 27.31 -23.90 17.23
CA ALA A 177 27.70 -24.04 18.63
C ALA A 177 27.73 -25.53 19.00
#